data_AF-A0AA36IX08-F1
#
_entry.id   AF-A0AA36IX08-F1
#
_cell.length_a   1.000
_cell.length_b   1.000
_cell.length_c   1.000
_cell.angle_alpha   90.00
_cell.angle_beta   90.00
_cell.angle_gamma   90.00
#
_symmetry.space_group_name_H-M   'P 1'
#
loop_
_entity.id
_entity.type
_entity.pdbx_description
1 polymer ?
#
loop_
_entity_poly.entity_id
_entity_poly.type
_entity_poly.pdbx_seq_one_letter_code
_entity_poly.pdbx_strand_id
1 'polypeptide(L)'
;MATLGFLLVLAAASDDVEAELESPKLSCFRRGWGYEDSWHKDLNGGFVANAETCQETCDHMWFCDVFTYYEDTKKCFLQGNQAIEMVKTTAISGPKTCSATSLSEALKMVKHAGWSAAKGAQAEAMNLQQIKIAGVQAVQQNGVKLGLSNTQKAQVTAGVVGMIAAVKAAGDGNSVTPQLAAASLSAAEFAAVNHTLPYQAQQAMYAAGSVAGDFSLAREETVQDRCDYAVRMALDAADTVKGNGLTQEQQLIIAAQEGALVVAEAGGTKKETYTAVGTALHKVAELYDHPEDIQAEWQAVGEAAALDWWEESFTKDVVDSRLDFKAILQIATDAAHDAEANGAGLNDEILAAAQAAQVASAERGYETREQARARQDFKEKEQAREPGHPDGSASPKFLGGGWQYDKDPSVAGQ
;
A
#
# COMPACT_ATOMS: atom_id res chain seq x y z
N MET A 1 39.06 51.78 61.11
CA MET A 1 40.17 50.91 61.57
C MET A 1 39.78 49.47 61.27
N ALA A 2 40.63 48.77 60.52
CA ALA A 2 40.70 47.31 60.32
C ALA A 2 39.46 46.64 59.66
N THR A 3 39.55 45.74 58.68
CA THR A 3 40.68 44.95 58.18
C THR A 3 40.37 44.46 56.76
N LEU A 4 41.40 44.46 55.91
CA LEU A 4 41.49 43.68 54.67
C LEU A 4 41.33 42.17 54.94
N GLY A 5 40.75 41.46 53.97
CA GLY A 5 40.76 39.99 53.91
C GLY A 5 40.59 39.49 52.48
N PHE A 6 41.73 39.26 51.83
CA PHE A 6 41.94 38.66 50.51
C PHE A 6 41.55 37.17 50.50
N LEU A 7 40.84 36.64 49.49
CA LEU A 7 40.86 35.22 49.09
C LEU A 7 40.11 35.07 47.75
N LEU A 8 40.82 34.98 46.61
CA LEU A 8 41.43 33.82 45.97
C LEU A 8 40.47 33.07 45.01
N VAL A 9 40.93 33.04 43.76
CA VAL A 9 40.37 32.48 42.52
C VAL A 9 40.06 30.99 42.61
N LEU A 10 38.95 30.56 42.00
CA LEU A 10 38.83 29.25 41.33
C LEU A 10 37.88 29.40 40.14
N ALA A 11 38.48 29.39 38.94
CA ALA A 11 37.80 29.21 37.68
C ALA A 11 37.38 27.74 37.57
N ALA A 12 36.08 27.48 37.42
CA ALA A 12 35.57 26.20 36.94
C ALA A 12 35.15 26.41 35.49
N ALA A 13 35.88 25.77 34.57
CA ALA A 13 35.47 25.64 33.19
C ALA A 13 34.19 24.81 33.14
N SER A 14 33.11 25.40 32.62
CA SER A 14 31.95 24.68 32.13
C SER A 14 32.31 24.16 30.75
N ASP A 15 32.71 22.89 30.68
CA ASP A 15 32.69 22.16 29.42
C ASP A 15 31.21 21.95 29.07
N ASP A 16 30.74 22.76 28.11
CA ASP A 16 29.47 22.63 27.43
C ASP A 16 29.44 21.26 26.72
N VAL A 17 28.88 20.26 27.40
CA VAL A 17 28.41 19.04 26.75
C VAL A 17 27.11 19.41 26.04
N GLU A 18 27.26 20.02 24.86
CA GLU A 18 26.21 20.05 23.84
C GLU A 18 25.96 18.60 23.41
N ALA A 19 25.15 17.89 24.20
CA ALA A 19 24.49 16.68 23.77
C ALA A 19 23.51 17.11 22.66
N GLU A 20 23.99 17.12 21.42
CA GLU A 20 23.14 17.15 20.24
C GLU A 20 22.12 16.04 20.42
N LEU A 21 20.87 16.44 20.65
CA LEU A 21 19.68 15.63 20.46
C LEU A 21 19.61 15.31 18.97
N GLU A 22 20.46 14.40 18.51
CA GLU A 22 20.30 13.78 17.20
C GLU A 22 18.88 13.21 17.18
N SER A 23 18.08 13.76 16.27
CA SER A 23 16.78 13.24 15.90
C SER A 23 16.87 11.71 15.86
N PRO A 24 16.00 10.95 16.57
CA PRO A 24 16.07 9.51 16.56
C PRO A 24 15.83 9.05 15.13
N LYS A 25 16.92 8.84 14.38
CA LYS A 25 16.93 8.08 13.14
C LYS A 25 16.18 6.80 13.50
N LEU A 26 15.05 6.58 12.84
CA LEU A 26 14.30 5.34 12.99
C LEU A 26 15.25 4.20 12.60
N SER A 27 15.93 3.61 13.59
CA SER A 27 16.82 2.50 13.33
C SER A 27 15.91 1.32 13.00
N CYS A 28 15.81 0.99 11.72
CA CYS A 28 15.15 -0.21 11.23
C CYS A 28 15.90 -1.51 11.62
N PHE A 29 16.80 -1.40 12.61
CA PHE A 29 17.74 -2.41 13.02
C PHE A 29 17.19 -3.21 14.17
N ARG A 30 17.57 -4.49 14.21
CA ARG A 30 17.22 -5.43 15.27
C ARG A 30 18.49 -5.92 15.95
N ARG A 31 18.63 -5.65 17.26
CA ARG A 31 19.70 -6.20 18.08
C ARG A 31 19.35 -7.61 18.56
N GLY A 32 20.33 -8.49 18.66
CA GLY A 32 20.18 -9.90 19.03
C GLY A 32 19.79 -10.81 17.86
N TRP A 33 19.78 -10.29 16.65
CA TRP A 33 19.34 -10.98 15.42
C TRP A 33 20.39 -10.84 14.33
N GLY A 34 20.47 -11.85 13.48
CA GLY A 34 21.33 -11.90 12.31
C GLY A 34 20.76 -12.83 11.26
N TYR A 35 21.39 -12.89 10.10
CA TYR A 35 21.02 -13.79 9.03
C TYR A 35 22.14 -14.79 8.74
N GLU A 36 21.78 -15.96 8.21
CA GLU A 36 22.71 -16.91 7.59
C GLU A 36 22.31 -17.14 6.14
N ASP A 37 23.28 -17.00 5.23
CA ASP A 37 23.07 -17.18 3.80
C ASP A 37 24.02 -18.29 3.30
N SER A 38 23.46 -19.35 2.73
CA SER A 38 24.25 -20.46 2.20
C SER A 38 25.14 -20.09 1.01
N TRP A 39 24.80 -19.00 0.31
CA TRP A 39 25.50 -18.50 -0.87
C TRP A 39 26.61 -17.51 -0.50
N HIS A 40 26.47 -16.82 0.64
CA HIS A 40 27.40 -15.77 1.10
C HIS A 40 27.90 -16.06 2.53
N LYS A 41 28.60 -17.20 2.71
CA LYS A 41 29.10 -17.65 4.03
C LYS A 41 30.35 -16.90 4.51
N ASP A 42 31.09 -16.31 3.58
CA ASP A 42 32.33 -15.61 3.86
C ASP A 42 32.09 -14.14 4.21
N LEU A 43 33.03 -13.53 4.92
CA LEU A 43 32.99 -12.12 5.28
C LEU A 43 33.09 -11.26 4.01
N ASN A 44 32.00 -10.59 3.63
CA ASN A 44 31.90 -9.82 2.37
C ASN A 44 31.57 -8.33 2.56
N GLY A 45 31.18 -7.89 3.77
CA GLY A 45 31.03 -6.47 4.13
C GLY A 45 32.21 -5.88 4.90
N GLY A 46 33.23 -6.69 5.20
CA GLY A 46 34.45 -6.26 5.88
C GLY A 46 34.29 -5.99 7.38
N PHE A 47 35.20 -5.19 7.94
CA PHE A 47 35.18 -4.76 9.34
C PHE A 47 34.81 -3.28 9.40
N VAL A 48 33.66 -2.95 10.00
CA VAL A 48 33.08 -1.60 9.99
C VAL A 48 32.81 -1.07 11.40
N ALA A 49 32.67 0.24 11.53
CA ALA A 49 32.58 0.89 12.84
C ALA A 49 31.27 0.58 13.57
N ASN A 50 30.14 0.56 12.86
CA ASN A 50 28.79 0.39 13.41
C ASN A 50 27.84 -0.26 12.39
N ALA A 51 26.60 -0.51 12.82
CA ALA A 51 25.58 -1.14 11.99
C ALA A 51 25.14 -0.24 10.81
N GLU A 52 25.14 1.08 11.01
CA GLU A 52 24.82 2.07 9.98
C GLU A 52 25.81 1.97 8.81
N THR A 53 27.11 1.90 9.07
CA THR A 53 28.14 1.70 8.03
C THR A 53 27.99 0.32 7.37
N CYS A 54 27.58 -0.71 8.11
CA CYS A 54 27.30 -2.02 7.51
C CYS A 54 26.10 -1.96 6.55
N GLN A 55 25.03 -1.24 6.94
CA GLN A 55 23.89 -0.97 6.08
C GLN A 55 24.30 -0.18 4.83
N GLU A 56 25.04 0.91 4.97
CA GLU A 56 25.55 1.69 3.83
C GLU A 56 26.37 0.80 2.88
N THR A 57 27.18 -0.12 3.43
CA THR A 57 27.92 -1.09 2.62
C THR A 57 26.96 -2.02 1.87
N CYS A 58 25.90 -2.50 2.52
CA CYS A 58 24.85 -3.29 1.88
C CYS A 58 24.15 -2.52 0.76
N ASP A 59 23.82 -1.24 0.98
CA ASP A 59 23.16 -0.38 -0.01
C ASP A 59 23.92 -0.30 -1.34
N HIS A 60 25.25 -0.25 -1.25
CA HIS A 60 26.13 -0.19 -2.42
C HIS A 60 26.42 -1.56 -3.08
N MET A 61 25.93 -2.67 -2.51
CA MET A 61 26.13 -4.01 -3.08
C MET A 61 24.87 -4.52 -3.77
N TRP A 62 24.98 -4.86 -5.05
CA TRP A 62 23.85 -5.25 -5.90
C TRP A 62 23.12 -6.52 -5.42
N PHE A 63 23.82 -7.43 -4.74
CA PHE A 63 23.26 -8.70 -4.25
C PHE A 63 22.72 -8.63 -2.82
N CYS A 64 22.94 -7.51 -2.11
CA CYS A 64 22.61 -7.39 -0.70
C CYS A 64 21.18 -6.86 -0.53
N ASP A 65 20.37 -7.60 0.23
CA ASP A 65 19.00 -7.27 0.63
C ASP A 65 18.90 -7.02 2.14
N VAL A 66 19.73 -7.72 2.93
CA VAL A 66 19.84 -7.57 4.40
C VAL A 66 21.29 -7.63 4.84
N PHE A 67 21.59 -7.06 6.01
CA PHE A 67 22.93 -7.11 6.59
C PHE A 67 22.91 -7.67 8.02
N THR A 68 24.05 -8.21 8.44
CA THR A 68 24.32 -8.60 9.84
C THR A 68 25.65 -8.00 10.29
N TYR A 69 25.60 -7.10 11.26
CA TYR A 69 26.75 -6.50 11.92
C TYR A 69 26.98 -7.12 13.30
N TYR A 70 28.15 -7.69 13.55
CA TYR A 70 28.52 -8.25 14.86
C TYR A 70 29.25 -7.22 15.72
N GLU A 71 28.65 -6.81 16.83
CA GLU A 71 29.15 -5.73 17.70
C GLU A 71 30.52 -6.05 18.31
N ASP A 72 30.80 -7.31 18.62
CA ASP A 72 32.02 -7.81 19.28
C ASP A 72 33.22 -7.91 18.32
N THR A 73 33.01 -8.46 17.13
CA THR A 73 34.06 -8.67 16.13
C THR A 73 34.16 -7.57 15.08
N LYS A 74 33.19 -6.65 15.06
CA LYS A 74 33.04 -5.59 14.04
C LYS A 74 32.84 -6.11 12.61
N LYS A 75 32.53 -7.40 12.45
CA LYS A 75 32.29 -8.03 11.15
C LYS A 75 30.94 -7.61 10.57
N CYS A 76 30.93 -7.25 9.29
CA CYS A 76 29.74 -6.96 8.51
C CYS A 76 29.54 -8.05 7.45
N PHE A 77 28.40 -8.75 7.53
CA PHE A 77 27.96 -9.70 6.52
C PHE A 77 26.82 -9.10 5.71
N LEU A 78 26.92 -9.22 4.39
CA LEU A 78 25.97 -8.73 3.40
C LEU A 78 25.29 -9.95 2.77
N GLN A 79 23.96 -10.00 2.81
CA GLN A 79 23.21 -11.22 2.55
C GLN A 79 22.05 -10.93 1.58
N GLY A 80 21.73 -11.90 0.73
CA GLY A 80 20.64 -11.77 -0.24
C GLY A 80 19.28 -12.20 0.31
N ASN A 81 18.25 -12.14 -0.53
CA ASN A 81 16.85 -12.47 -0.17
C ASN A 81 16.61 -13.94 0.29
N GLN A 82 17.57 -14.84 0.10
CA GLN A 82 17.47 -16.24 0.55
C GLN A 82 18.01 -16.43 1.99
N ALA A 83 18.48 -15.37 2.64
CA ALA A 83 19.08 -15.47 3.96
C ALA A 83 18.05 -15.81 5.03
N ILE A 84 18.40 -16.74 5.91
CA ILE A 84 17.52 -17.22 6.98
C ILE A 84 17.81 -16.41 8.25
N GLU A 85 16.77 -15.80 8.81
CA GLU A 85 16.87 -15.06 10.07
C GLU A 85 17.11 -15.97 11.27
N MET A 86 18.04 -15.60 12.15
CA MET A 86 18.42 -16.39 13.31
C MET A 86 18.78 -15.51 14.53
N VAL A 87 18.64 -16.06 15.73
CA VAL A 87 19.06 -15.40 16.96
C VAL A 87 20.59 -15.40 17.06
N LYS A 88 21.18 -14.21 17.20
CA LYS A 88 22.63 -13.97 17.32
C LYS A 88 22.84 -12.86 18.35
N THR A 89 23.16 -13.22 19.59
CA THR A 89 23.11 -12.30 20.75
C THR A 89 24.00 -11.06 20.64
N THR A 90 25.07 -11.11 19.85
CA THR A 90 26.01 -10.00 19.63
C THR A 90 25.81 -9.29 18.29
N ALA A 91 24.75 -9.61 17.54
CA ALA A 91 24.50 -9.05 16.22
C ALA A 91 23.44 -7.95 16.24
N ILE A 92 23.62 -6.97 15.36
CA ILE A 92 22.63 -6.00 14.93
C ILE A 92 22.41 -6.25 13.44
N SER A 93 21.18 -6.54 13.05
CA SER A 93 20.83 -6.76 11.65
C SER A 93 19.79 -5.78 11.16
N GLY A 94 19.64 -5.66 9.85
CA GLY A 94 18.63 -4.80 9.24
C GLY A 94 18.54 -4.96 7.73
N PRO A 95 17.55 -4.32 7.10
CA PRO A 95 17.43 -4.27 5.64
C PRO A 95 18.56 -3.45 5.00
N LYS A 96 18.76 -3.64 3.70
CA LYS A 96 19.71 -2.89 2.86
C LYS A 96 19.65 -1.39 3.05
N THR A 97 18.44 -0.85 3.14
CA THR A 97 18.20 0.56 3.42
C THR A 97 17.16 0.65 4.51
N CYS A 98 17.31 1.61 5.43
CA CYS A 98 16.22 1.97 6.34
C CYS A 98 15.12 2.78 5.65
N SER A 99 15.19 2.92 4.32
CA SER A 99 14.15 3.55 3.52
C SER A 99 13.02 2.55 3.25
N ALA A 100 11.82 2.97 3.64
CA ALA A 100 10.51 2.35 3.45
C ALA A 100 10.50 0.83 3.66
N THR A 101 10.07 0.42 4.87
CA THR A 101 9.34 -0.83 5.08
C THR A 101 8.68 -1.26 3.77
N SER A 102 9.03 -2.43 3.23
CA SER A 102 8.53 -2.85 1.92
C SER A 102 7.01 -2.71 1.89
N LEU A 103 6.41 -2.40 0.74
CA LEU A 103 4.95 -2.18 0.70
C LEU A 103 4.19 -3.33 1.37
N SER A 104 4.62 -4.58 1.14
CA SER A 104 4.07 -5.77 1.79
C SER A 104 4.14 -5.69 3.33
N GLU A 105 5.32 -5.39 3.87
CA GLU A 105 5.51 -5.27 5.31
C GLU A 105 4.76 -4.07 5.89
N ALA A 106 4.71 -2.95 5.18
CA ALA A 106 4.02 -1.74 5.61
C ALA A 106 2.52 -2.01 5.73
N LEU A 107 1.92 -2.62 4.71
CA LEU A 107 0.51 -3.04 4.72
C LEU A 107 0.22 -4.00 5.87
N LYS A 108 1.05 -5.04 6.06
CA LYS A 108 0.93 -6.00 7.17
C LYS A 108 1.01 -5.32 8.54
N MET A 109 1.98 -4.42 8.73
CA MET A 109 2.17 -3.70 9.99
C MET A 109 0.97 -2.80 10.30
N VAL A 110 0.47 -2.06 9.31
CA VAL A 110 -0.68 -1.16 9.48
C VAL A 110 -1.96 -1.94 9.76
N LYS A 111 -2.21 -3.02 9.02
CA LYS A 111 -3.35 -3.93 9.23
C LYS A 111 -3.30 -4.57 10.61
N HIS A 112 -2.13 -5.08 11.00
CA HIS A 112 -1.92 -5.67 12.33
C HIS A 112 -2.12 -4.65 13.46
N ALA A 113 -1.66 -3.40 13.29
CA ALA A 113 -1.86 -2.33 14.26
C ALA A 113 -3.36 -1.99 14.41
N GLY A 114 -4.09 -1.86 13.29
CA GLY A 114 -5.53 -1.65 13.29
C GLY A 114 -6.29 -2.75 14.03
N TRP A 115 -5.97 -4.00 13.71
CA TRP A 115 -6.61 -5.16 14.34
C TRP A 115 -6.28 -5.29 15.84
N SER A 116 -5.02 -5.02 16.22
CA SER A 116 -4.59 -5.08 17.62
C SER A 116 -5.26 -3.99 18.46
N ALA A 117 -5.39 -2.77 17.93
CA ALA A 117 -6.11 -1.69 18.59
C ALA A 117 -7.61 -2.02 18.77
N ALA A 118 -8.24 -2.60 17.75
CA ALA A 118 -9.63 -3.05 17.84
C ALA A 118 -9.83 -4.13 18.93
N LYS A 119 -8.93 -5.12 19.01
CA LYS A 119 -8.97 -6.12 20.09
C LYS A 119 -8.75 -5.53 21.47
N GLY A 120 -7.85 -4.55 21.60
CA GLY A 120 -7.64 -3.81 22.85
C GLY A 120 -8.91 -3.12 23.31
N ALA A 121 -9.55 -2.35 22.42
CA ALA A 121 -10.83 -1.71 22.67
C ALA A 121 -11.94 -2.72 23.04
N GLN A 122 -11.98 -3.88 22.38
CA GLN A 122 -12.92 -4.95 22.71
C GLN A 122 -12.69 -5.52 24.11
N ALA A 123 -11.43 -5.72 24.51
CA ALA A 123 -11.07 -6.20 25.85
C ALA A 123 -11.46 -5.21 26.96
N GLU A 124 -11.50 -3.91 26.64
CA GLU A 124 -11.99 -2.84 27.50
C GLU A 124 -13.53 -2.70 27.48
N ALA A 125 -14.25 -3.67 26.88
CA ALA A 125 -15.70 -3.71 26.76
C ALA A 125 -16.30 -2.46 26.06
N MET A 126 -15.55 -1.84 25.16
CA MET A 126 -16.06 -0.76 24.32
C MET A 126 -17.17 -1.25 23.39
N ASN A 127 -18.07 -0.35 22.98
CA ASN A 127 -19.11 -0.71 22.00
C ASN A 127 -18.52 -0.87 20.59
N LEU A 128 -19.28 -1.49 19.68
CA LEU A 128 -18.81 -1.83 18.33
C LEU A 128 -18.31 -0.60 17.53
N GLN A 129 -18.92 0.56 17.70
CA GLN A 129 -18.48 1.78 17.01
C GLN A 129 -17.15 2.28 17.56
N GLN A 130 -16.97 2.25 18.88
CA GLN A 130 -15.69 2.60 19.52
C GLN A 130 -14.56 1.64 19.11
N ILE A 131 -14.85 0.34 19.01
CA ILE A 131 -13.89 -0.68 18.52
C ILE A 131 -13.43 -0.35 17.09
N LYS A 132 -14.37 -0.02 16.20
CA LYS A 132 -14.05 0.40 14.82
C LYS A 132 -13.18 1.65 14.81
N ILE A 133 -13.56 2.69 15.55
CA ILE A 133 -12.81 3.95 15.64
C ILE A 133 -11.37 3.72 16.10
N ALA A 134 -11.17 2.91 17.14
CA ALA A 134 -9.83 2.58 17.63
C ALA A 134 -8.96 1.90 16.55
N GLY A 135 -9.54 0.94 15.82
CA GLY A 135 -8.86 0.28 14.71
C GLY A 135 -8.50 1.26 13.57
N VAL A 136 -9.44 2.09 13.15
CA VAL A 136 -9.22 3.10 12.10
C VAL A 136 -8.14 4.12 12.50
N GLN A 137 -8.17 4.62 13.74
CA GLN A 137 -7.17 5.56 14.23
C GLN A 137 -5.76 4.96 14.17
N ALA A 138 -5.60 3.70 14.57
CA ALA A 138 -4.32 3.01 14.49
C ALA A 138 -3.85 2.80 13.03
N VAL A 139 -4.77 2.49 12.11
CA VAL A 139 -4.46 2.40 10.67
C VAL A 139 -3.97 3.74 10.13
N GLN A 140 -4.68 4.84 10.42
CA GLN A 140 -4.31 6.17 9.91
C GLN A 140 -2.95 6.63 10.45
N GLN A 141 -2.71 6.47 11.75
CA GLN A 141 -1.43 6.86 12.38
C GLN A 141 -0.24 6.05 11.82
N ASN A 142 -0.38 4.72 11.73
CA ASN A 142 0.70 3.87 11.25
C ASN A 142 0.88 3.96 9.74
N GLY A 143 -0.20 4.12 8.97
CA GLY A 143 -0.13 4.29 7.52
C GLY A 143 0.58 5.58 7.10
N VAL A 144 0.35 6.67 7.83
CA VAL A 144 1.12 7.92 7.62
C VAL A 144 2.60 7.69 7.93
N LYS A 145 2.91 7.08 9.08
CA LYS A 145 4.28 6.79 9.52
C LYS A 145 5.03 5.89 8.53
N LEU A 146 4.35 4.92 7.92
CA LEU A 146 4.92 3.92 7.02
C LEU A 146 4.82 4.28 5.54
N GLY A 147 4.39 5.49 5.19
CA GLY A 147 4.42 5.96 3.80
C GLY A 147 3.23 5.53 2.93
N LEU A 148 2.23 4.81 3.45
CA LEU A 148 1.11 4.30 2.64
C LEU A 148 0.28 5.41 1.98
N SER A 149 -0.11 5.22 0.71
CA SER A 149 -0.96 6.15 -0.04
C SER A 149 -2.35 6.32 0.61
N ASN A 150 -3.11 7.32 0.19
CA ASN A 150 -4.48 7.51 0.69
C ASN A 150 -5.38 6.33 0.29
N THR A 151 -5.23 5.82 -0.94
CA THR A 151 -5.90 4.62 -1.43
C THR A 151 -5.62 3.42 -0.53
N GLN A 152 -4.35 3.16 -0.23
CA GLN A 152 -3.93 2.03 0.60
C GLN A 152 -4.43 2.15 2.04
N LYS A 153 -4.34 3.34 2.64
CA LYS A 153 -4.91 3.57 3.97
C LYS A 153 -6.41 3.35 3.99
N ALA A 154 -7.12 3.75 2.93
CA ALA A 154 -8.56 3.52 2.81
C ALA A 154 -8.87 2.02 2.69
N GLN A 155 -8.13 1.27 1.88
CA GLN A 155 -8.28 -0.18 1.75
C GLN A 155 -8.03 -0.91 3.08
N VAL A 156 -6.91 -0.61 3.75
CA VAL A 156 -6.60 -1.22 5.06
C VAL A 156 -7.62 -0.81 6.11
N THR A 157 -8.14 0.42 6.07
CA THR A 157 -9.22 0.88 6.96
C THR A 157 -10.49 0.07 6.74
N ALA A 158 -10.93 -0.05 5.49
CA ALA A 158 -12.11 -0.83 5.11
C ALA A 158 -11.95 -2.31 5.49
N GLY A 159 -10.79 -2.89 5.24
CA GLY A 159 -10.44 -4.25 5.64
C GLY A 159 -10.53 -4.45 7.16
N VAL A 160 -9.94 -3.56 7.97
CA VAL A 160 -10.03 -3.64 9.44
C VAL A 160 -11.48 -3.51 9.93
N VAL A 161 -12.24 -2.54 9.40
CA VAL A 161 -13.66 -2.36 9.76
C VAL A 161 -14.49 -3.58 9.34
N GLY A 162 -14.21 -4.13 8.18
CA GLY A 162 -14.83 -5.34 7.65
C GLY A 162 -14.54 -6.56 8.51
N MET A 163 -13.27 -6.79 8.86
CA MET A 163 -12.83 -7.90 9.72
C MET A 163 -13.49 -7.86 11.10
N ILE A 164 -13.62 -6.68 11.72
CA ILE A 164 -14.32 -6.53 13.01
C ILE A 164 -15.77 -7.02 12.89
N ALA A 165 -16.48 -6.62 11.82
CA ALA A 165 -17.86 -7.04 11.59
C ALA A 165 -17.96 -8.53 11.23
N ALA A 166 -17.04 -9.04 10.41
CA ALA A 166 -16.98 -10.45 10.02
C ALA A 166 -16.73 -11.35 11.24
N VAL A 167 -15.79 -11.00 12.13
CA VAL A 167 -15.53 -11.74 13.38
C VAL A 167 -16.74 -11.70 14.32
N LYS A 168 -17.43 -10.57 14.40
CA LYS A 168 -18.70 -10.50 15.14
C LYS A 168 -19.73 -11.46 14.54
N ALA A 169 -19.95 -11.41 13.23
CA ALA A 169 -20.91 -12.28 12.54
C ALA A 169 -20.54 -13.77 12.70
N ALA A 170 -19.25 -14.10 12.68
CA ALA A 170 -18.76 -15.45 12.96
C ALA A 170 -19.08 -15.89 14.39
N GLY A 171 -18.88 -15.00 15.37
CA GLY A 171 -19.28 -15.24 16.77
C GLY A 171 -20.79 -15.47 16.95
N ASP A 172 -21.59 -14.87 16.07
CA ASP A 172 -23.05 -15.07 15.99
C ASP A 172 -23.43 -16.36 15.20
N GLY A 173 -22.46 -17.16 14.76
CA GLY A 173 -22.65 -18.45 14.09
C GLY A 173 -22.90 -18.39 12.57
N ASN A 174 -22.65 -17.24 11.94
CA ASN A 174 -22.85 -17.09 10.49
C ASN A 174 -21.81 -17.85 9.67
N SER A 175 -22.19 -18.29 8.46
CA SER A 175 -21.25 -18.83 7.46
C SER A 175 -20.40 -17.72 6.81
N VAL A 176 -19.46 -18.08 5.92
CA VAL A 176 -18.54 -17.12 5.27
C VAL A 176 -19.30 -16.06 4.46
N THR A 177 -20.32 -16.44 3.69
CA THR A 177 -21.06 -15.48 2.84
C THR A 177 -21.74 -14.37 3.64
N PRO A 178 -22.51 -14.64 4.73
CA PRO A 178 -23.03 -13.56 5.57
C PRO A 178 -21.94 -12.79 6.33
N GLN A 179 -20.78 -13.40 6.64
CA GLN A 179 -19.65 -12.67 7.23
C GLN A 179 -19.08 -11.63 6.25
N LEU A 180 -18.93 -11.97 4.98
CA LEU A 180 -18.51 -11.04 3.92
C LEU A 180 -19.54 -9.92 3.71
N ALA A 181 -20.83 -10.26 3.65
CA ALA A 181 -21.88 -9.25 3.55
C ALA A 181 -21.88 -8.29 4.75
N ALA A 182 -21.67 -8.81 5.96
CA ALA A 182 -21.52 -7.99 7.17
C ALA A 182 -20.28 -7.09 7.11
N ALA A 183 -19.17 -7.57 6.55
CA ALA A 183 -17.96 -6.78 6.34
C ALA A 183 -18.21 -5.60 5.39
N SER A 184 -18.78 -5.86 4.20
CA SER A 184 -19.09 -4.84 3.20
C SER A 184 -20.04 -3.78 3.73
N LEU A 185 -21.15 -4.19 4.35
CA LEU A 185 -22.15 -3.27 4.90
C LEU A 185 -21.53 -2.40 5.99
N SER A 186 -20.75 -2.99 6.89
CA SER A 186 -20.08 -2.29 7.99
C SER A 186 -19.13 -1.19 7.50
N ALA A 187 -18.37 -1.45 6.43
CA ALA A 187 -17.47 -0.47 5.84
C ALA A 187 -18.21 0.66 5.11
N ALA A 188 -19.25 0.32 4.34
CA ALA A 188 -20.12 1.33 3.71
C ALA A 188 -20.79 2.24 4.75
N GLU A 189 -21.35 1.68 5.83
CA GLU A 189 -21.98 2.44 6.91
C GLU A 189 -20.99 3.36 7.63
N PHE A 190 -19.75 2.87 7.86
CA PHE A 190 -18.70 3.69 8.46
C PHE A 190 -18.34 4.88 7.57
N ALA A 191 -18.31 4.67 6.25
CA ALA A 191 -18.08 5.71 5.26
C ALA A 191 -19.28 6.67 5.08
N ALA A 192 -20.50 6.23 5.38
CA ALA A 192 -21.71 7.01 5.14
C ALA A 192 -21.81 8.31 5.96
N VAL A 193 -21.02 8.42 7.04
CA VAL A 193 -21.13 9.55 7.98
C VAL A 193 -20.85 10.91 7.32
N ASN A 194 -20.10 10.99 6.21
CA ASN A 194 -19.83 12.25 5.50
C ASN A 194 -19.50 12.09 4.00
N HIS A 195 -19.78 10.93 3.38
CA HIS A 195 -19.30 10.65 2.03
C HIS A 195 -20.41 10.25 1.05
N THR A 196 -20.12 10.43 -0.24
CA THR A 196 -21.03 10.16 -1.34
C THR A 196 -21.30 8.65 -1.50
N LEU A 197 -22.42 8.29 -2.15
CA LEU A 197 -22.76 6.89 -2.43
C LEU A 197 -21.64 6.13 -3.19
N PRO A 198 -20.98 6.70 -4.22
CA PRO A 198 -19.84 6.05 -4.87
C PRO A 198 -18.71 5.70 -3.89
N TYR A 199 -18.40 6.59 -2.94
CA TYR A 199 -17.37 6.33 -1.94
C TYR A 199 -17.79 5.21 -0.97
N GLN A 200 -19.06 5.18 -0.56
CA GLN A 200 -19.58 4.09 0.27
C GLN A 200 -19.49 2.73 -0.44
N ALA A 201 -19.85 2.69 -1.73
CA ALA A 201 -19.70 1.49 -2.56
C ALA A 201 -18.23 1.06 -2.66
N GLN A 202 -17.31 2.00 -2.90
CA GLN A 202 -15.87 1.74 -2.91
C GLN A 202 -15.39 1.12 -1.59
N GLN A 203 -15.80 1.66 -0.44
CA GLN A 203 -15.41 1.12 0.88
C GLN A 203 -15.98 -0.29 1.13
N ALA A 204 -17.19 -0.59 0.65
CA ALA A 204 -17.75 -1.94 0.73
C ALA A 204 -16.98 -2.95 -0.11
N MET A 205 -16.58 -2.57 -1.33
CA MET A 205 -15.76 -3.40 -2.21
C MET A 205 -14.38 -3.67 -1.58
N TYR A 206 -13.73 -2.64 -1.02
CA TYR A 206 -12.47 -2.79 -0.30
C TYR A 206 -12.58 -3.74 0.90
N ALA A 207 -13.65 -3.63 1.69
CA ALA A 207 -13.85 -4.52 2.82
C ALA A 207 -14.10 -5.97 2.39
N ALA A 208 -14.90 -6.18 1.33
CA ALA A 208 -15.14 -7.53 0.78
C ALA A 208 -13.86 -8.17 0.26
N GLY A 209 -13.10 -7.46 -0.58
CA GLY A 209 -11.86 -7.97 -1.17
C GLY A 209 -10.83 -8.33 -0.11
N SER A 210 -10.54 -7.40 0.81
CA SER A 210 -9.59 -7.62 1.90
C SER A 210 -9.97 -8.79 2.81
N VAL A 211 -11.24 -8.88 3.22
CA VAL A 211 -11.72 -9.95 4.10
C VAL A 211 -11.77 -11.30 3.38
N ALA A 212 -12.15 -11.34 2.11
CA ALA A 212 -12.11 -12.54 1.28
C ALA A 212 -10.67 -13.05 1.10
N GLY A 213 -9.72 -12.15 0.83
CA GLY A 213 -8.30 -12.47 0.75
C GLY A 213 -7.75 -13.09 2.04
N ASP A 214 -8.27 -12.71 3.21
CA ASP A 214 -7.91 -13.28 4.51
C ASP A 214 -8.65 -14.58 4.87
N PHE A 215 -9.89 -14.76 4.37
CA PHE A 215 -10.72 -15.94 4.66
C PHE A 215 -10.31 -17.22 3.91
N SER A 216 -9.36 -17.12 2.98
CA SER A 216 -8.68 -18.24 2.31
C SER A 216 -7.90 -19.17 3.27
N LEU A 217 -8.44 -19.44 4.46
CA LEU A 217 -7.92 -20.26 5.55
C LEU A 217 -7.56 -21.70 5.13
N ALA A 218 -7.81 -22.11 3.90
CA ALA A 218 -7.08 -23.20 3.29
C ALA A 218 -5.61 -22.76 3.09
N ARG A 219 -4.74 -23.18 4.02
CA ARG A 219 -3.27 -23.05 3.93
C ARG A 219 -2.64 -23.57 2.61
N GLU A 220 -3.44 -24.16 1.74
CA GLU A 220 -3.05 -24.76 0.46
C GLU A 220 -3.43 -23.89 -0.75
N GLU A 221 -4.17 -22.79 -0.56
CA GLU A 221 -4.53 -21.89 -1.65
C GLU A 221 -3.33 -21.04 -2.10
N THR A 222 -3.16 -20.91 -3.40
CA THR A 222 -2.10 -20.08 -3.99
C THR A 222 -2.42 -18.60 -3.83
N VAL A 223 -1.41 -17.74 -3.96
CA VAL A 223 -1.64 -16.27 -3.99
C VAL A 223 -2.61 -15.89 -5.12
N GLN A 224 -2.61 -16.64 -6.23
CA GLN A 224 -3.55 -16.44 -7.33
C GLN A 224 -4.98 -16.76 -6.91
N ASP A 225 -5.23 -17.89 -6.23
CA ASP A 225 -6.59 -18.25 -5.81
C ASP A 225 -7.18 -17.21 -4.84
N ARG A 226 -6.33 -16.68 -3.95
CA ARG A 226 -6.69 -15.58 -3.04
C ARG A 226 -7.02 -14.29 -3.80
N CYS A 227 -6.23 -13.97 -4.83
CA CYS A 227 -6.47 -12.82 -5.71
C CYS A 227 -7.81 -12.97 -6.46
N ASP A 228 -8.04 -14.13 -7.08
CA ASP A 228 -9.27 -14.46 -7.81
C ASP A 228 -10.50 -14.29 -6.91
N TYR A 229 -10.43 -14.82 -5.68
CA TYR A 229 -11.53 -14.73 -4.72
C TYR A 229 -11.78 -13.30 -4.23
N ALA A 230 -10.72 -12.55 -3.94
CA ALA A 230 -10.83 -11.16 -3.51
C ALA A 230 -11.45 -10.25 -4.59
N VAL A 231 -10.99 -10.37 -5.84
CA VAL A 231 -11.51 -9.62 -6.99
C VAL A 231 -13.01 -9.90 -7.18
N ARG A 232 -13.39 -11.18 -7.15
CA ARG A 232 -14.81 -11.58 -7.28
C ARG A 232 -15.67 -11.01 -6.15
N MET A 233 -15.25 -11.14 -4.89
CA MET A 233 -16.03 -10.66 -3.75
C MET A 233 -16.13 -9.13 -3.74
N ALA A 234 -15.10 -8.42 -4.20
CA ALA A 234 -15.18 -6.97 -4.40
C ALA A 234 -16.27 -6.61 -5.42
N LEU A 235 -16.32 -7.29 -6.58
CA LEU A 235 -17.36 -7.06 -7.59
C LEU A 235 -18.76 -7.40 -7.08
N ASP A 236 -18.95 -8.56 -6.45
CA ASP A 236 -20.24 -8.95 -5.86
C ASP A 236 -20.71 -7.93 -4.78
N ALA A 237 -19.78 -7.32 -4.05
CA ALA A 237 -20.10 -6.31 -3.04
C ALA A 237 -20.58 -4.98 -3.62
N ALA A 238 -20.23 -4.65 -4.87
CA ALA A 238 -20.69 -3.43 -5.54
C ALA A 238 -22.23 -3.37 -5.62
N ASP A 239 -22.88 -4.53 -5.75
CA ASP A 239 -24.34 -4.66 -5.81
C ASP A 239 -25.03 -4.58 -4.44
N THR A 240 -24.27 -4.78 -3.35
CA THR A 240 -24.84 -4.85 -1.99
C THR A 240 -25.12 -3.48 -1.37
N VAL A 241 -24.37 -2.45 -1.76
CA VAL A 241 -24.59 -1.09 -1.28
C VAL A 241 -25.65 -0.45 -2.14
N LYS A 242 -26.77 -0.01 -1.51
CA LYS A 242 -27.90 0.64 -2.19
C LYS A 242 -27.45 1.91 -2.92
N GLY A 243 -27.04 1.78 -4.18
CA GLY A 243 -26.76 2.90 -5.04
C GLY A 243 -25.91 2.52 -6.22
N ASN A 244 -26.48 2.68 -7.41
CA ASN A 244 -25.85 2.70 -8.74
C ASN A 244 -24.76 3.81 -8.87
N GLY A 245 -23.85 3.91 -7.90
CA GLY A 245 -22.92 5.02 -7.77
C GLY A 245 -21.62 4.83 -8.56
N LEU A 246 -21.26 3.59 -8.87
CA LEU A 246 -20.05 3.26 -9.61
C LEU A 246 -20.39 2.78 -11.01
N THR A 247 -19.66 3.27 -12.01
CA THR A 247 -19.67 2.68 -13.35
C THR A 247 -18.99 1.30 -13.33
N GLN A 248 -19.26 0.48 -14.34
CA GLN A 248 -18.58 -0.83 -14.47
C GLN A 248 -17.06 -0.68 -14.48
N GLU A 249 -16.53 0.30 -15.23
CA GLU A 249 -15.10 0.62 -15.25
C GLU A 249 -14.56 0.94 -13.84
N GLN A 250 -15.27 1.75 -13.05
CA GLN A 250 -14.88 2.06 -11.67
C GLN A 250 -14.89 0.81 -10.78
N GLN A 251 -15.88 -0.07 -10.94
CA GLN A 251 -15.93 -1.33 -10.21
C GLN A 251 -14.74 -2.23 -10.54
N LEU A 252 -14.37 -2.34 -11.83
CA LEU A 252 -13.21 -3.11 -12.28
C LEU A 252 -11.90 -2.56 -11.71
N ILE A 253 -11.72 -1.23 -11.72
CA ILE A 253 -10.54 -0.57 -11.12
C ILE A 253 -10.45 -0.89 -9.62
N ILE A 254 -11.56 -0.75 -8.89
CA ILE A 254 -11.59 -1.01 -7.44
C ILE A 254 -11.31 -2.49 -7.14
N ALA A 255 -11.90 -3.41 -7.90
CA ALA A 255 -11.65 -4.84 -7.76
C ALA A 255 -10.18 -5.19 -8.06
N ALA A 256 -9.58 -4.56 -9.09
CA ALA A 256 -8.17 -4.70 -9.41
C ALA A 256 -7.25 -4.23 -8.27
N GLN A 257 -7.58 -3.10 -7.64
CA GLN A 257 -6.84 -2.58 -6.48
C GLN A 257 -6.88 -3.53 -5.29
N GLU A 258 -7.98 -4.25 -5.08
CA GLU A 258 -8.08 -5.28 -4.02
C GLU A 258 -7.26 -6.53 -4.34
N GLY A 259 -7.31 -7.02 -5.59
CA GLY A 259 -6.42 -8.09 -6.03
C GLY A 259 -4.95 -7.70 -5.86
N ALA A 260 -4.60 -6.45 -6.20
CA ALA A 260 -3.24 -5.92 -6.05
C ALA A 260 -2.80 -5.89 -4.58
N LEU A 261 -3.68 -5.45 -3.68
CA LEU A 261 -3.46 -5.47 -2.24
C LEU A 261 -3.16 -6.89 -1.73
N VAL A 262 -3.96 -7.89 -2.13
CA VAL A 262 -3.78 -9.29 -1.70
C VAL A 262 -2.43 -9.84 -2.14
N VAL A 263 -2.03 -9.59 -3.40
CA VAL A 263 -0.74 -10.06 -3.94
C VAL A 263 0.42 -9.34 -3.26
N ALA A 264 0.31 -8.02 -3.05
CA ALA A 264 1.32 -7.23 -2.36
C ALA A 264 1.47 -7.66 -0.88
N GLU A 265 0.38 -7.90 -0.16
CA GLU A 265 0.41 -8.45 1.20
C GLU A 265 1.06 -9.84 1.21
N ALA A 266 0.91 -10.66 0.16
CA ALA A 266 1.61 -11.94 0.05
C ALA A 266 3.12 -11.80 -0.24
N GLY A 267 3.62 -10.59 -0.48
CA GLY A 267 5.02 -10.33 -0.83
C GLY A 267 5.31 -10.46 -2.33
N GLY A 268 4.26 -10.49 -3.17
CA GLY A 268 4.40 -10.49 -4.61
C GLY A 268 5.11 -9.24 -5.10
N THR A 269 5.89 -9.39 -6.16
CA THR A 269 6.55 -8.31 -6.88
C THR A 269 5.55 -7.48 -7.67
N LYS A 270 5.99 -6.32 -8.18
CA LYS A 270 5.23 -5.49 -9.12
C LYS A 270 4.66 -6.30 -10.28
N LYS A 271 5.49 -7.15 -10.90
CA LYS A 271 5.12 -7.97 -12.05
C LYS A 271 4.09 -9.03 -11.70
N GLU A 272 4.31 -9.75 -10.61
CA GLU A 272 3.36 -10.76 -10.13
C GLU A 272 2.01 -10.11 -9.79
N THR A 273 2.04 -8.90 -9.23
CA THR A 273 0.83 -8.15 -8.87
C THR A 273 -0.06 -7.87 -10.08
N TYR A 274 0.43 -7.16 -11.09
CA TYR A 274 -0.44 -6.84 -12.24
C TYR A 274 -0.79 -8.10 -13.05
N THR A 275 0.10 -9.09 -13.14
CA THR A 275 -0.19 -10.35 -13.87
C THR A 275 -1.30 -11.15 -13.16
N ALA A 276 -1.23 -11.26 -11.84
CA ALA A 276 -2.22 -11.99 -11.06
C ALA A 276 -3.59 -11.29 -11.09
N VAL A 277 -3.61 -9.97 -11.03
CA VAL A 277 -4.86 -9.19 -11.11
C VAL A 277 -5.50 -9.28 -12.50
N GLY A 278 -4.70 -9.16 -13.58
CA GLY A 278 -5.21 -9.37 -14.93
C GLY A 278 -5.83 -10.75 -15.11
N THR A 279 -5.12 -11.79 -14.65
CA THR A 279 -5.62 -13.18 -14.67
C THR A 279 -6.92 -13.33 -13.88
N ALA A 280 -7.00 -12.71 -12.70
CA ALA A 280 -8.20 -12.76 -11.87
C ALA A 280 -9.41 -12.12 -12.56
N LEU A 281 -9.26 -10.92 -13.13
CA LEU A 281 -10.36 -10.26 -13.84
C LEU A 281 -10.79 -11.00 -15.10
N HIS A 282 -9.87 -11.61 -15.84
CA HIS A 282 -10.22 -12.49 -16.96
C HIS A 282 -11.13 -13.64 -16.50
N LYS A 283 -10.73 -14.35 -15.44
CA LYS A 283 -11.52 -15.46 -14.88
C LYS A 283 -12.87 -15.01 -14.33
N VAL A 284 -12.93 -13.85 -13.68
CA VAL A 284 -14.22 -13.34 -13.18
C VAL A 284 -15.14 -12.94 -14.33
N ALA A 285 -14.61 -12.36 -15.40
CA ALA A 285 -15.38 -12.08 -16.61
C ALA A 285 -15.94 -13.37 -17.24
N GLU A 286 -15.12 -14.42 -17.32
CA GLU A 286 -15.55 -15.75 -17.76
C GLU A 286 -16.67 -16.32 -16.86
N LEU A 287 -16.52 -16.23 -15.53
CA LEU A 287 -17.53 -16.68 -14.55
C LEU A 287 -18.86 -15.94 -14.66
N TYR A 288 -18.87 -14.72 -15.18
CA TYR A 288 -20.08 -13.93 -15.44
C TYR A 288 -20.61 -14.10 -16.87
N ASP A 289 -20.13 -15.11 -17.60
CA ASP A 289 -20.54 -15.45 -18.97
C ASP A 289 -20.32 -14.29 -19.97
N HIS A 290 -19.29 -13.45 -19.76
CA HIS A 290 -18.89 -12.44 -20.73
C HIS A 290 -18.16 -13.07 -21.94
N PRO A 291 -18.31 -12.51 -23.16
CA PRO A 291 -17.59 -13.00 -24.34
C PRO A 291 -16.08 -12.73 -24.28
N GLU A 292 -15.28 -13.49 -25.03
CA GLU A 292 -13.80 -13.48 -24.96
C GLU A 292 -13.17 -12.10 -25.16
N ASP A 293 -13.76 -11.24 -26.00
CA ASP A 293 -13.30 -9.87 -26.22
C ASP A 293 -13.45 -8.99 -24.97
N ILE A 294 -14.57 -9.14 -24.26
CA ILE A 294 -14.81 -8.44 -22.99
C ILE A 294 -13.92 -9.02 -21.87
N GLN A 295 -13.65 -10.32 -21.87
CA GLN A 295 -12.71 -10.93 -20.92
C GLN A 295 -11.29 -10.37 -21.10
N ALA A 296 -10.85 -10.17 -22.34
CA ALA A 296 -9.56 -9.55 -22.64
C ALA A 296 -9.53 -8.06 -22.24
N GLU A 297 -10.63 -7.34 -22.43
CA GLU A 297 -10.77 -5.94 -21.96
C GLU A 297 -10.64 -5.85 -20.43
N TRP A 298 -11.36 -6.71 -19.69
CA TRP A 298 -11.29 -6.74 -18.22
C TRP A 298 -9.88 -7.07 -17.71
N GLN A 299 -9.20 -8.02 -18.36
CA GLN A 299 -7.80 -8.32 -18.06
C GLN A 299 -6.91 -7.07 -18.21
N ALA A 300 -7.02 -6.37 -19.34
CA ALA A 300 -6.20 -5.19 -19.62
C ALA A 300 -6.47 -4.05 -18.62
N VAL A 301 -7.74 -3.80 -18.28
CA VAL A 301 -8.12 -2.84 -17.22
C VAL A 301 -7.50 -3.24 -15.88
N GLY A 302 -7.53 -4.53 -15.54
CA GLY A 302 -6.93 -5.07 -14.32
C GLY A 302 -5.43 -4.85 -14.23
N GLU A 303 -4.70 -5.20 -15.29
CA GLU A 303 -3.25 -5.03 -15.35
C GLU A 303 -2.87 -3.55 -15.20
N ALA A 304 -3.57 -2.64 -15.89
CA ALA A 304 -3.32 -1.21 -15.82
C ALA A 304 -3.63 -0.63 -14.43
N ALA A 305 -4.79 -0.97 -13.84
CA ALA A 305 -5.18 -0.47 -12.52
C ALA A 305 -4.26 -1.00 -11.39
N ALA A 306 -3.85 -2.27 -11.47
CA ALA A 306 -2.91 -2.85 -10.51
C ALA A 306 -1.51 -2.24 -10.62
N LEU A 307 -1.07 -1.91 -11.84
CA LEU A 307 0.18 -1.23 -12.08
C LEU A 307 0.18 0.19 -11.49
N ASP A 308 -0.88 0.96 -11.76
CA ASP A 308 -1.06 2.32 -11.21
C ASP A 308 -1.09 2.30 -9.68
N TRP A 309 -1.87 1.39 -9.08
CA TRP A 309 -1.91 1.17 -7.63
C TRP A 309 -0.53 0.87 -7.05
N TRP A 310 0.27 0.03 -7.72
CA TRP A 310 1.63 -0.28 -7.27
C TRP A 310 2.54 0.96 -7.36
N GLU A 311 2.45 1.74 -8.43
CA GLU A 311 3.29 2.92 -8.63
C GLU A 311 2.95 4.07 -7.66
N GLU A 312 1.67 4.21 -7.28
CA GLU A 312 1.27 5.11 -6.18
C GLU A 312 1.98 4.81 -4.85
N SER A 313 2.47 3.57 -4.68
CA SER A 313 3.15 3.11 -3.47
C SER A 313 4.63 3.53 -3.38
N PHE A 314 5.26 3.72 -4.54
CA PHE A 314 6.72 3.90 -4.66
C PHE A 314 7.11 5.22 -5.34
N THR A 315 6.15 6.00 -5.80
CA THR A 315 6.45 7.35 -6.24
C THR A 315 6.90 8.17 -5.03
N LYS A 316 8.22 8.35 -4.99
CA LYS A 316 8.97 9.31 -4.18
C LYS A 316 8.29 10.68 -4.08
N ASP A 317 7.48 11.02 -5.09
CA ASP A 317 6.58 12.17 -5.09
C ASP A 317 5.64 12.22 -3.90
N VAL A 318 5.13 11.13 -3.31
CA VAL A 318 4.26 11.21 -2.11
C VAL A 318 5.07 11.53 -0.85
N VAL A 319 6.33 11.12 -0.75
CA VAL A 319 7.20 11.44 0.40
C VAL A 319 7.76 12.85 0.28
N ASP A 320 8.21 13.25 -0.93
CA ASP A 320 8.65 14.62 -1.21
C ASP A 320 7.45 15.61 -1.20
N SER A 321 6.27 15.20 -1.67
CA SER A 321 5.04 16.01 -1.54
C SER A 321 4.44 16.00 -0.14
N ARG A 322 4.78 15.05 0.75
CA ARG A 322 4.39 15.09 2.18
C ARG A 322 5.20 16.12 2.96
N LEU A 323 6.50 16.23 2.67
CA LEU A 323 7.33 17.31 3.20
C LEU A 323 6.79 18.67 2.74
N ASP A 324 6.30 18.74 1.50
CA ASP A 324 5.71 19.95 0.95
C ASP A 324 4.26 20.22 1.41
N PHE A 325 3.43 19.19 1.61
CA PHE A 325 2.05 19.36 2.08
C PHE A 325 2.03 19.82 3.53
N LYS A 326 2.96 19.35 4.36
CA LYS A 326 3.14 19.90 5.72
C LYS A 326 3.50 21.39 5.66
N ALA A 327 4.32 21.80 4.70
CA ALA A 327 4.64 23.21 4.48
C ALA A 327 3.44 24.02 3.95
N ILE A 328 2.65 23.46 3.02
CA ILE A 328 1.41 24.09 2.51
C ILE A 328 0.37 24.23 3.63
N LEU A 329 0.20 23.21 4.47
CA LEU A 329 -0.72 23.23 5.61
C LEU A 329 -0.26 24.23 6.67
N GLN A 330 1.04 24.32 6.92
CA GLN A 330 1.60 25.35 7.80
C GLN A 330 1.32 26.75 7.25
N ILE A 331 1.59 27.01 5.96
CA ILE A 331 1.31 28.30 5.30
C ILE A 331 -0.19 28.65 5.38
N ALA A 332 -1.07 27.68 5.19
CA ALA A 332 -2.51 27.87 5.32
C ALA A 332 -2.93 28.20 6.76
N THR A 333 -2.31 27.53 7.74
CA THR A 333 -2.56 27.75 9.17
C THR A 333 -2.05 29.11 9.61
N ASP A 334 -0.86 29.51 9.17
CA ASP A 334 -0.29 30.82 9.45
C ASP A 334 -1.17 31.94 8.84
N ALA A 335 -1.67 31.74 7.62
CA ALA A 335 -2.59 32.69 6.99
C ALA A 335 -3.95 32.81 7.72
N ALA A 336 -4.48 31.71 8.27
CA ALA A 336 -5.67 31.76 9.12
C ALA A 336 -5.39 32.55 10.41
N HIS A 337 -4.28 32.26 11.10
CA HIS A 337 -3.91 32.98 12.32
C HIS A 337 -3.63 34.46 12.09
N ASP A 338 -3.02 34.81 10.95
CA ASP A 338 -2.83 36.22 10.57
C ASP A 338 -4.18 36.91 10.32
N ALA A 339 -5.14 36.23 9.69
CA ALA A 339 -6.49 36.76 9.52
C ALA A 339 -7.20 36.95 10.88
N GLU A 340 -7.13 35.96 11.76
CA GLU A 340 -7.66 36.02 13.14
C GLU A 340 -7.04 37.18 13.92
N ALA A 341 -5.71 37.34 13.89
CA ALA A 341 -4.98 38.40 14.58
C ALA A 341 -5.36 39.81 14.09
N ASN A 342 -5.86 39.92 12.86
CA ASN A 342 -6.38 41.16 12.28
C ASN A 342 -7.90 41.37 12.53
N GLY A 343 -8.52 40.53 13.36
CA GLY A 343 -9.94 40.64 13.73
C GLY A 343 -10.90 40.12 12.67
N ALA A 344 -10.44 39.26 11.75
CA ALA A 344 -11.30 38.62 10.77
C ALA A 344 -12.25 37.60 11.45
N GLY A 345 -13.37 37.30 10.80
CA GLY A 345 -14.26 36.23 11.26
C GLY A 345 -13.84 34.86 10.72
N LEU A 346 -14.37 33.79 11.29
CA LEU A 346 -14.07 32.40 10.89
C LEU A 346 -14.16 32.13 9.37
N ASN A 347 -15.13 32.74 8.68
CA ASN A 347 -15.26 32.57 7.22
C ASN A 347 -14.10 33.21 6.45
N ASP A 348 -13.58 34.33 6.94
CA ASP A 348 -12.45 35.04 6.34
C ASP A 348 -11.12 34.32 6.66
N GLU A 349 -11.00 33.72 7.85
CA GLU A 349 -9.86 32.84 8.22
C GLU A 349 -9.79 31.60 7.30
N ILE A 350 -10.93 30.94 7.08
CA ILE A 350 -11.03 29.77 6.18
C ILE A 350 -10.67 30.19 4.74
N LEU A 351 -11.16 31.34 4.29
CA LEU A 351 -10.87 31.86 2.95
C LEU A 351 -9.37 32.19 2.80
N ALA A 352 -8.75 32.83 3.79
CA ALA A 352 -7.34 33.15 3.81
C ALA A 352 -6.46 31.89 3.77
N ALA A 353 -6.80 30.87 4.59
CA ALA A 353 -6.11 29.57 4.58
C ALA A 353 -6.22 28.89 3.22
N ALA A 354 -7.42 28.87 2.62
CA ALA A 354 -7.65 28.25 1.32
C ALA A 354 -6.86 28.94 0.20
N GLN A 355 -6.84 30.27 0.18
CA GLN A 355 -6.08 31.06 -0.80
C GLN A 355 -4.57 30.84 -0.64
N ALA A 356 -4.05 30.84 0.59
CA ALA A 356 -2.65 30.61 0.87
C ALA A 356 -2.21 29.18 0.48
N ALA A 357 -3.06 28.18 0.76
CA ALA A 357 -2.83 26.81 0.33
C ALA A 357 -2.79 26.68 -1.20
N GLN A 358 -3.70 27.36 -1.90
CA GLN A 358 -3.76 27.34 -3.36
C GLN A 358 -2.51 27.97 -4.00
N VAL A 359 -2.07 29.14 -3.51
CA VAL A 359 -0.85 29.80 -4.00
C VAL A 359 0.38 28.92 -3.76
N ALA A 360 0.55 28.40 -2.54
CA ALA A 360 1.68 27.53 -2.20
C ALA A 360 1.69 26.22 -3.02
N SER A 361 0.51 25.70 -3.37
CA SER A 361 0.35 24.56 -4.26
C SER A 361 0.77 24.89 -5.71
N ALA A 362 0.34 26.04 -6.22
CA ALA A 362 0.68 26.50 -7.57
C ALA A 362 2.19 26.77 -7.74
N GLU A 363 2.84 27.43 -6.77
CA GLU A 363 4.28 27.73 -6.80
C GLU A 363 5.16 26.47 -6.82
N ARG A 364 4.67 25.39 -6.20
CA ARG A 364 5.35 24.08 -6.17
C ARG A 364 5.03 23.20 -7.39
N GLY A 365 4.21 23.71 -8.31
CA GLY A 365 3.87 23.06 -9.57
C GLY A 365 2.89 21.90 -9.44
N TYR A 366 2.06 21.85 -8.39
CA TYR A 366 1.04 20.80 -8.26
C TYR A 366 -0.06 20.94 -9.31
N GLU A 367 -0.50 22.17 -9.61
CA GLU A 367 -1.48 22.43 -10.68
C GLU A 367 -0.94 22.02 -12.07
N THR A 368 0.35 22.26 -12.35
CA THR A 368 0.97 21.87 -13.62
C THR A 368 1.16 20.36 -13.75
N ARG A 369 1.35 19.63 -12.64
CA ARG A 369 1.41 18.15 -12.66
C ARG A 369 0.04 17.52 -12.91
N GLU A 370 -1.03 18.00 -12.28
CA GLU A 370 -2.39 17.54 -12.61
C GLU A 370 -2.77 17.88 -14.07
N GLN A 371 -2.45 19.10 -14.53
CA GLN A 371 -2.68 19.49 -15.92
C GLN A 371 -1.82 18.66 -16.90
N ALA A 372 -0.61 18.26 -16.54
CA ALA A 372 0.22 17.37 -17.34
C ALA A 372 -0.36 15.96 -17.45
N ARG A 373 -0.87 15.39 -16.34
CA ARG A 373 -1.59 14.10 -16.35
C ARG A 373 -2.85 14.18 -17.20
N ALA A 374 -3.65 15.24 -17.05
CA ALA A 374 -4.85 15.46 -17.86
C ALA A 374 -4.53 15.62 -19.36
N ARG A 375 -3.40 16.25 -19.71
CA ARG A 375 -2.94 16.36 -21.10
C ARG A 375 -2.44 15.03 -21.67
N GLN A 376 -1.84 14.19 -20.84
CA GLN A 376 -1.39 12.87 -21.25
C GLN A 376 -2.58 11.93 -21.51
N ASP A 377 -3.55 11.89 -20.59
CA ASP A 377 -4.82 11.17 -20.75
C ASP A 377 -5.58 11.63 -22.01
N PHE A 378 -5.59 12.94 -22.30
CA PHE A 378 -6.17 13.47 -23.53
C PHE A 378 -5.45 12.97 -24.79
N LYS A 379 -4.11 12.95 -24.80
CA LYS A 379 -3.32 12.47 -25.94
C LYS A 379 -3.49 10.98 -26.18
N GLU A 380 -3.58 10.18 -25.12
CA GLU A 380 -3.81 8.74 -25.21
C GLU A 380 -5.22 8.46 -25.77
N LYS A 381 -6.23 9.22 -25.35
CA LYS A 381 -7.59 9.17 -25.93
C LYS A 381 -7.67 9.65 -27.38
N GLU A 382 -6.81 10.59 -27.78
CA GLU A 382 -6.72 11.08 -29.16
C GLU A 382 -6.06 10.04 -30.07
N GLN A 383 -4.98 9.40 -29.62
CA GLN A 383 -4.31 8.30 -30.34
C GLN A 383 -5.22 7.07 -30.46
N ALA A 384 -6.03 6.78 -29.45
CA ALA A 384 -7.03 5.70 -29.51
C ALA A 384 -8.19 6.00 -30.49
N ARG A 385 -8.38 7.26 -30.90
CA ARG A 385 -9.45 7.68 -31.81
C ARG A 385 -9.03 7.82 -33.26
N GLU A 386 -7.75 7.63 -33.61
CA GLU A 386 -7.33 7.65 -35.01
C GLU A 386 -7.87 6.39 -35.74
N PRO A 387 -8.80 6.53 -36.71
CA PRO A 387 -9.30 5.41 -37.47
C PRO A 387 -8.18 4.88 -38.38
N GLY A 388 -7.98 3.56 -38.31
CA GLY A 388 -6.87 2.83 -38.90
C GLY A 388 -6.42 3.29 -40.28
N HIS A 389 -5.10 3.40 -40.40
CA HIS A 389 -4.38 3.46 -41.66
C HIS A 389 -4.83 2.30 -42.59
N PRO A 390 -5.14 2.55 -43.88
CA PRO A 390 -5.57 1.49 -44.78
C PRO A 390 -4.39 0.57 -45.07
N ASP A 391 -4.40 -0.61 -44.46
CA ASP A 391 -3.38 -1.62 -44.65
C ASP A 391 -3.51 -2.21 -46.07
N GLY A 392 -2.53 -1.87 -46.90
CA GLY A 392 -2.38 -2.44 -48.23
C GLY A 392 -1.89 -3.88 -48.13
N SER A 393 -2.81 -4.84 -48.02
CA SER A 393 -2.48 -6.24 -48.21
C SER A 393 -3.49 -6.95 -49.12
N ALA A 394 -2.92 -7.71 -50.04
CA ALA A 394 -3.58 -8.34 -51.18
C ALA A 394 -4.58 -9.42 -50.77
N SER A 395 -5.68 -9.50 -51.52
CA SER A 395 -6.71 -10.54 -51.40
C SER A 395 -6.13 -11.95 -51.65
N PRO A 396 -6.46 -12.95 -50.81
CA PRO A 396 -6.30 -14.35 -51.20
C PRO A 396 -7.44 -14.74 -52.14
N LYS A 397 -7.09 -15.26 -53.31
CA LYS A 397 -8.05 -15.92 -54.21
C LYS A 397 -8.57 -17.20 -53.57
N PHE A 398 -9.89 -17.29 -53.44
CA PHE A 398 -10.62 -18.54 -53.24
C PHE A 398 -10.37 -19.48 -54.42
N LEU A 399 -9.74 -20.62 -54.18
CA LEU A 399 -9.85 -21.80 -55.03
C LEU A 399 -10.34 -22.95 -54.16
N GLY A 400 -11.46 -23.54 -54.59
CA GLY A 400 -12.19 -24.55 -53.86
C GLY A 400 -11.41 -25.84 -53.64
N GLY A 401 -11.75 -26.49 -52.53
CA GLY A 401 -11.33 -27.84 -52.19
C GLY A 401 -11.98 -28.22 -50.88
N GLY A 402 -12.97 -29.13 -50.94
CA GLY A 402 -13.70 -29.60 -49.77
C GLY A 402 -12.81 -30.40 -48.82
N TRP A 403 -13.12 -30.31 -47.54
CA TRP A 403 -12.52 -31.15 -46.51
C TRP A 403 -13.17 -32.54 -46.54
N GLN A 404 -12.39 -33.52 -47.01
CA GLN A 404 -12.71 -34.94 -46.91
C GLN A 404 -12.18 -35.42 -45.55
N TYR A 405 -13.09 -35.92 -44.70
CA TYR A 405 -12.73 -36.62 -43.46
C TYR A 405 -12.35 -38.05 -43.82
N ASP A 406 -11.06 -38.39 -43.72
CA ASP A 406 -10.63 -39.78 -43.72
C ASP A 406 -10.94 -40.42 -42.36
N LYS A 407 -11.81 -41.43 -42.41
CA LYS A 407 -12.07 -42.34 -41.31
C LYS A 407 -10.93 -43.35 -41.23
N ASP A 408 -10.29 -43.37 -40.08
CA ASP A 408 -9.39 -44.41 -39.61
C ASP A 408 -10.14 -45.74 -39.44
N PRO A 409 -9.77 -46.85 -40.12
CA PRO A 409 -10.33 -48.16 -39.84
C PRO A 409 -9.43 -48.91 -38.85
N SER A 410 -9.98 -49.02 -37.65
CA SER A 410 -9.73 -50.01 -36.61
C SER A 410 -9.01 -51.29 -37.04
N VAL A 411 -7.97 -51.59 -36.26
CA VAL A 411 -7.45 -52.90 -35.90
C VAL A 411 -8.58 -53.92 -35.63
N ALA A 412 -8.56 -55.03 -36.36
CA ALA A 412 -9.13 -56.29 -35.92
C ALA A 412 -8.29 -57.44 -36.47
N GLY A 413 -7.83 -58.31 -35.58
CA GLY A 413 -7.24 -59.60 -35.93
C GLY A 413 -8.32 -60.67 -36.13
N GLN A 414 -7.84 -61.76 -36.74
CA GLN A 414 -8.50 -63.01 -37.15
C GLN A 414 -9.15 -63.03 -38.53
#